data_AF-A0A948V8H1-F1
#
_entry.id   AF-A0A948V8H1-F1
#
_cell.length_a   1.000
_cell.length_b   1.000
_cell.length_c   1.000
_cell.angle_alpha   90.00
_cell.angle_beta   90.00
_cell.angle_gamma   90.00
#
_symmetry.space_group_name_H-M   'P 1'
#
loop_
_entity.id
_entity.type
_entity.pdbx_description
1 polymer ?
#
loop_
_entity_poly.entity_id
_entity_poly.type
_entity_poly.pdbx_seq_one_letter_code
_entity_poly.pdbx_strand_id
1 'polypeptide(L)'
;MESSAKTEHFRWWVFWTGIFNIVAYAALLCPFTLKIFLGTSSGLGNALGLGGTVLSMPENVNHVIMINILGLMVVFLGIFLIIASLDIEKRAWLVFWEGLTRIFVFLFFLYYVLFSSAAQILLLFGIIDLIIGIIYMYYIFTIKDLKIT
;
A
#
# COMPACT_ATOMS: atom_id res chain seq x y z
N MET A 1 -5.89 4.18 31.29
CA MET A 1 -4.66 3.43 30.92
C MET A 1 -4.82 2.67 29.60
N GLU A 2 -5.92 1.96 29.37
CA GLU A 2 -6.11 1.14 28.15
C GLU A 2 -6.12 1.94 26.83
N SER A 3 -6.70 3.15 26.83
CA SER A 3 -6.70 4.05 25.66
C SER A 3 -5.30 4.55 25.25
N SER A 4 -4.40 4.77 26.23
CA SER A 4 -3.02 5.19 25.97
C SER A 4 -2.21 4.10 25.26
N ALA A 5 -2.32 2.85 25.75
CA ALA A 5 -1.64 1.71 25.15
C ALA A 5 -2.13 1.43 23.71
N LYS A 6 -3.45 1.48 23.47
CA LYS A 6 -4.02 1.31 22.11
C LYS A 6 -3.51 2.38 21.14
N THR A 7 -3.40 3.62 21.60
CA THR A 7 -2.85 4.72 20.80
C THR A 7 -1.38 4.52 20.49
N GLU A 8 -0.57 4.08 21.46
CA GLU A 8 0.85 3.78 21.24
C GLU A 8 1.06 2.63 20.24
N HIS A 9 0.29 1.54 20.37
CA HIS A 9 0.31 0.45 19.40
C HIS A 9 -0.03 0.93 17.98
N PHE A 10 -1.07 1.77 17.85
CA PHE A 10 -1.45 2.32 16.56
C PHE A 10 -0.36 3.24 15.97
N ARG A 11 0.31 4.05 16.79
CA ARG A 11 1.45 4.87 16.35
C ARG A 11 2.56 4.02 15.76
N TRP A 12 2.97 2.95 16.45
CA TRP A 12 3.98 2.03 15.94
C TRP A 12 3.56 1.34 14.66
N TRP A 13 2.29 0.93 14.57
CA TRP A 13 1.74 0.32 13.37
C TRP A 13 1.83 1.26 12.15
N VAL A 14 1.42 2.52 12.32
CA VAL A 14 1.51 3.56 11.28
C VAL A 14 2.97 3.85 10.91
N PHE A 15 3.85 3.93 11.89
CA PHE A 15 5.29 4.15 11.67
C PHE A 15 5.91 3.05 10.81
N TRP A 16 5.70 1.78 11.18
CA TRP A 16 6.26 0.64 10.46
C TRP A 16 5.65 0.47 9.06
N THR A 17 4.37 0.78 8.89
CA THR A 17 3.76 0.82 7.56
C THR A 17 4.39 1.90 6.69
N GLY A 18 4.74 3.06 7.27
CA GLY A 18 5.48 4.10 6.57
C GLY A 18 6.86 3.65 6.10
N ILE A 19 7.62 2.96 6.97
CA ILE A 19 8.90 2.36 6.62
C ILE A 19 8.74 1.30 5.52
N PHE A 20 7.75 0.42 5.64
CA PHE A 20 7.44 -0.59 4.63
C PHE A 20 7.16 0.04 3.27
N ASN A 21 6.31 1.08 3.21
CA ASN A 21 6.02 1.80 1.97
C ASN A 21 7.30 2.35 1.33
N ILE A 22 8.18 2.97 2.11
CA ILE A 22 9.46 3.50 1.59
C ILE A 22 10.32 2.38 1.02
N VAL A 23 10.56 1.32 1.79
CA VAL A 23 11.49 0.25 1.40
C VAL A 23 10.94 -0.55 0.22
N ALA A 24 9.67 -0.96 0.27
CA ALA A 24 9.05 -1.77 -0.77
C ALA A 24 8.94 -1.02 -2.09
N TYR A 25 8.55 0.26 -2.06
CA TYR A 25 8.30 1.03 -3.28
C TYR A 25 9.53 1.78 -3.80
N ALA A 26 10.60 1.93 -3.01
CA ALA A 26 11.90 2.35 -3.51
C ALA A 26 12.42 1.39 -4.61
N ALA A 27 12.07 0.09 -4.53
CA ALA A 27 12.40 -0.87 -5.57
C ALA A 27 11.74 -0.56 -6.92
N LEU A 28 10.68 0.25 -6.97
CA LEU A 28 10.03 0.65 -8.22
C LEU A 28 10.67 1.89 -8.86
N LEU A 29 11.58 2.60 -8.17
CA LEU A 29 12.14 3.86 -8.65
C LEU A 29 13.24 3.67 -9.70
N CYS A 30 14.02 2.60 -9.58
CA CYS A 30 15.10 2.29 -10.49
C CYS A 30 14.68 1.19 -11.48
N PRO A 31 14.93 1.32 -12.79
CA PRO A 31 14.60 0.29 -13.77
C PRO A 31 15.17 -1.10 -13.45
N PHE A 32 16.37 -1.14 -12.85
CA PHE A 32 17.01 -2.39 -12.44
C PHE A 32 16.22 -3.12 -11.34
N THR A 33 15.86 -2.40 -10.27
CA THR A 33 15.09 -2.97 -9.16
C THR A 33 13.65 -3.26 -9.54
N LEU A 34 13.06 -2.45 -10.43
CA LEU A 34 11.72 -2.70 -10.98
C LEU A 34 11.70 -4.02 -11.75
N LYS A 35 12.70 -4.28 -12.58
CA LYS A 35 12.82 -5.55 -13.31
C LYS A 35 12.89 -6.75 -12.36
N ILE A 36 13.66 -6.63 -11.28
CA ILE A 36 13.76 -7.66 -10.23
C ILE A 36 12.40 -7.87 -9.56
N PHE A 37 11.72 -6.78 -9.19
CA PHE A 37 10.40 -6.83 -8.57
C PHE A 37 9.39 -7.56 -9.47
N LEU A 38 9.25 -7.15 -10.73
CA LEU A 38 8.33 -7.76 -11.69
C LEU A 38 8.64 -9.24 -11.92
N GLY A 39 9.92 -9.60 -12.07
CA GLY A 39 10.35 -10.99 -12.24
C GLY A 39 10.04 -11.85 -11.00
N THR A 40 10.27 -11.30 -9.81
CA THR A 40 9.98 -12.00 -8.54
C THR A 40 8.48 -12.17 -8.33
N SER A 41 7.68 -11.14 -8.60
CA SER A 41 6.21 -11.21 -8.50
C SER A 41 5.62 -12.19 -9.51
N SER A 42 6.11 -12.21 -10.74
CA SER A 42 5.72 -13.23 -11.74
C SER A 42 6.11 -14.64 -11.32
N GLY A 43 7.34 -14.81 -10.82
CA GLY A 43 7.81 -16.11 -10.31
C GLY A 43 6.95 -16.61 -9.15
N LEU A 44 6.60 -15.72 -8.20
CA LEU A 44 5.72 -16.03 -7.09
C LEU A 44 4.30 -16.36 -7.55
N GLY A 45 3.74 -15.58 -8.49
CA GLY A 45 2.44 -15.86 -9.10
C GLY A 45 2.38 -17.25 -9.72
N ASN A 46 3.39 -17.60 -10.52
CA ASN A 46 3.51 -18.92 -11.13
C ASN A 46 3.65 -20.04 -10.09
N ALA A 47 4.47 -19.83 -9.05
CA ALA A 47 4.66 -20.81 -7.98
C ALA A 47 3.38 -21.08 -7.17
N LEU A 48 2.53 -20.06 -7.04
CA LEU A 48 1.23 -20.16 -6.37
C LEU A 48 0.11 -20.63 -7.32
N GLY A 49 0.41 -20.91 -8.60
CA GLY A 49 -0.59 -21.29 -9.59
C GLY A 49 -1.59 -20.18 -9.94
N LEU A 50 -1.21 -18.92 -9.71
CA LEU A 50 -2.05 -17.75 -10.02
C LEU A 50 -1.97 -17.45 -11.52
N GLY A 51 -3.14 -17.26 -12.14
CA GLY A 51 -3.26 -16.97 -13.57
C GLY A 51 -3.12 -15.49 -13.92
N GLY A 52 -3.47 -15.15 -15.16
CA GLY A 52 -3.42 -13.79 -15.70
C GLY A 52 -2.15 -13.49 -16.47
N THR A 53 -1.95 -12.22 -16.82
CA THR A 53 -0.78 -11.77 -17.59
C THR A 53 0.52 -11.88 -16.78
N VAL A 54 1.60 -12.27 -17.45
CA VAL A 54 2.93 -12.29 -16.84
C VAL A 54 3.44 -10.85 -16.70
N LEU A 55 3.80 -10.47 -15.47
CA LEU A 55 4.41 -9.16 -15.22
C LEU A 55 5.81 -9.13 -15.84
N SER A 56 6.02 -8.16 -16.71
CA SER A 56 7.27 -7.96 -17.44
C SER A 56 7.54 -6.47 -17.60
N MET A 57 8.78 -6.13 -17.94
CA MET A 57 9.16 -4.73 -18.11
C MET A 57 8.34 -4.12 -19.26
N PRO A 58 7.70 -2.96 -19.07
CA PRO A 58 6.98 -2.31 -20.15
C PRO A 58 7.91 -1.97 -21.32
N GLU A 59 7.46 -2.22 -22.55
CA GLU A 59 8.20 -1.84 -23.76
C GLU A 59 8.21 -0.32 -23.97
N ASN A 60 7.14 0.36 -23.54
CA ASN A 60 7.02 1.80 -23.65
C ASN A 60 7.61 2.51 -22.43
N VAL A 61 8.59 3.37 -22.66
CA VAL A 61 9.26 4.19 -21.63
C VAL A 61 8.26 5.01 -20.81
N ASN A 62 7.17 5.50 -21.41
CA ASN A 62 6.15 6.25 -20.69
C ASN A 62 5.48 5.41 -19.59
N HIS A 63 5.24 4.12 -19.84
CA HIS A 63 4.67 3.22 -18.82
C HIS A 63 5.66 2.95 -17.70
N VAL A 64 6.96 2.85 -18.01
CA VAL A 64 8.02 2.74 -16.99
C VAL A 64 8.04 3.99 -16.10
N ILE A 65 8.01 5.17 -16.70
CA ILE A 65 7.97 6.44 -15.97
C ILE A 65 6.73 6.50 -15.07
N MET A 66 5.56 6.05 -15.54
CA MET A 66 4.35 6.01 -14.71
C MET A 66 4.51 5.10 -13.48
N ILE A 67 5.11 3.91 -13.65
CA ILE A 67 5.37 3.01 -12.52
C ILE A 67 6.35 3.66 -11.53
N ASN A 68 7.42 4.28 -12.02
CA ASN A 68 8.40 4.95 -11.16
C ASN A 68 7.78 6.13 -10.40
N ILE A 69 6.93 6.92 -11.05
CA ILE A 69 6.18 8.02 -10.41
C ILE A 69 5.25 7.47 -9.33
N LEU A 70 4.55 6.37 -9.62
CA LEU A 70 3.67 5.73 -8.64
C LEU A 70 4.48 5.19 -7.44
N GLY A 71 5.64 4.58 -7.68
CA GLY A 71 6.58 4.19 -6.64
C GLY A 71 7.04 5.38 -5.78
N LEU A 72 7.38 6.50 -6.42
CA LEU A 72 7.81 7.73 -5.75
C LEU A 72 6.69 8.32 -4.88
N MET A 73 5.45 8.33 -5.38
CA MET A 73 4.29 8.76 -4.61
C MET A 73 4.09 7.91 -3.36
N VAL A 74 4.24 6.58 -3.46
CA VAL A 74 4.10 5.68 -2.29
C VAL A 74 5.25 5.87 -1.30
N VAL A 75 6.47 6.15 -1.77
CA VAL A 75 7.60 6.53 -0.89
C VAL A 75 7.26 7.80 -0.12
N PHE A 76 6.73 8.83 -0.79
CA PHE A 76 6.28 10.05 -0.10
C PHE A 76 5.14 9.77 0.89
N LEU A 77 4.17 8.94 0.54
CA LEU A 77 3.12 8.50 1.48
C LEU A 77 3.73 7.80 2.70
N GLY A 78 4.77 6.99 2.52
CA GLY A 78 5.49 6.37 3.63
C GLY A 78 6.13 7.39 4.57
N ILE A 79 6.75 8.44 4.03
CA ILE A 79 7.28 9.57 4.81
C ILE A 79 6.15 10.29 5.56
N PHE A 80 5.02 10.54 4.89
CA PHE A 80 3.85 11.16 5.52
C PHE A 80 3.29 10.33 6.67
N LEU A 81 3.25 9.00 6.55
CA LEU A 81 2.83 8.11 7.64
C LEU A 81 3.78 8.17 8.83
N ILE A 82 5.10 8.20 8.59
CA ILE A 82 6.09 8.37 9.65
C ILE A 82 5.85 9.70 10.38
N ILE A 83 5.67 10.79 9.64
CA ILE A 83 5.36 12.10 10.22
C ILE A 83 4.01 12.07 10.97
N ALA A 84 2.99 11.38 10.46
CA ALA A 84 1.69 11.24 11.11
C ALA A 84 1.79 10.44 12.42
N SER A 85 2.63 9.42 12.49
CA SER A 85 2.83 8.61 13.70
C SER A 85 3.41 9.38 14.88
N LEU A 86 4.15 10.47 14.62
CA LEU A 86 4.73 11.32 15.66
C LEU A 86 3.66 12.06 16.47
N ASP A 87 2.57 12.48 15.85
CA ASP A 87 1.43 13.17 16.47
C ASP A 87 0.10 12.64 15.88
N ILE A 88 -0.20 11.37 16.19
CA ILE A 88 -1.32 10.64 15.58
C ILE A 88 -2.68 11.24 15.95
N GLU A 89 -2.82 11.83 17.14
CA GLU A 89 -4.09 12.36 17.61
C GLU A 89 -4.58 13.51 16.71
N LYS A 90 -3.65 14.42 16.36
CA LYS A 90 -3.93 15.54 15.46
C LYS A 90 -3.90 15.13 13.99
N ARG A 91 -3.13 14.11 13.63
CA ARG A 91 -2.89 13.70 12.23
C ARG A 91 -3.62 12.44 11.80
N ALA A 92 -4.50 11.87 12.63
CA ALA A 92 -5.24 10.64 12.31
C ALA A 92 -6.03 10.75 11.00
N TRP A 93 -6.44 11.96 10.62
CA TRP A 93 -7.13 12.21 9.35
C TRP A 93 -6.27 11.87 8.13
N LEU A 94 -4.94 12.06 8.20
CA LEU A 94 -4.03 11.64 7.12
C LEU A 94 -3.98 10.12 6.99
N VAL A 95 -3.97 9.42 8.13
CA VAL A 95 -3.97 7.96 8.17
C VAL A 95 -5.32 7.40 7.71
N PHE A 96 -6.43 8.11 7.98
CA PHE A 96 -7.75 7.78 7.42
C PHE A 96 -7.73 7.81 5.89
N TRP A 97 -7.26 8.91 5.30
CA TRP A 97 -7.19 9.01 3.84
C TRP A 97 -6.30 7.95 3.22
N GLU A 98 -5.17 7.65 3.86
CA GLU A 98 -4.28 6.60 3.38
C GLU A 98 -4.96 5.22 3.41
N GLY A 99 -5.64 4.90 4.51
CA GLY A 99 -6.41 3.66 4.62
C GLY A 99 -7.52 3.58 3.56
N LEU A 100 -8.16 4.71 3.26
CA LEU A 100 -9.18 4.79 2.21
C LEU A 100 -8.58 4.59 0.81
N THR A 101 -7.41 5.19 0.53
CA THR A 101 -6.67 4.98 -0.71
C THR A 101 -6.33 3.51 -0.91
N ARG A 102 -5.90 2.78 0.13
CA ARG A 102 -5.64 1.33 0.05
C ARG A 102 -6.87 0.53 -0.35
N ILE A 103 -8.05 0.87 0.18
CA ILE A 103 -9.32 0.25 -0.22
C ILE A 103 -9.59 0.51 -1.71
N PHE A 104 -9.41 1.76 -2.19
CA PHE A 104 -9.58 2.08 -3.60
C PHE A 104 -8.58 1.36 -4.52
N VAL A 105 -7.32 1.24 -4.11
CA VAL A 105 -6.28 0.49 -4.85
C VAL A 105 -6.65 -0.99 -4.94
N PHE A 106 -7.14 -1.59 -3.85
CA PHE A 106 -7.65 -2.95 -3.88
C PHE A 106 -8.80 -3.11 -4.88
N LEU A 107 -9.81 -2.22 -4.83
CA LEU A 107 -10.94 -2.26 -5.77
C LEU A 107 -10.48 -2.08 -7.22
N PHE A 108 -9.47 -1.24 -7.44
CA PHE A 108 -8.84 -1.06 -8.74
C PHE A 108 -8.18 -2.37 -9.23
N PHE A 109 -7.35 -3.02 -8.40
CA PHE A 109 -6.76 -4.31 -8.77
C PHE A 109 -7.81 -5.40 -9.01
N LEU A 110 -8.83 -5.47 -8.16
CA LEU A 110 -9.94 -6.40 -8.33
C LEU A 110 -10.63 -6.21 -9.68
N TYR A 111 -10.90 -4.96 -10.07
CA TYR A 111 -11.49 -4.65 -11.37
C TYR A 111 -10.61 -5.16 -12.53
N TYR A 112 -9.32 -4.84 -12.57
CA TYR A 112 -8.45 -5.25 -13.68
C TYR A 112 -8.21 -6.76 -13.75
N VAL A 113 -8.20 -7.43 -12.60
CA VAL A 113 -8.08 -8.89 -12.56
C VAL A 113 -9.34 -9.56 -13.09
N LEU A 114 -10.53 -9.07 -12.73
CA LEU A 114 -11.80 -9.66 -13.17
C LEU A 114 -12.15 -9.33 -14.63
N PHE A 115 -11.84 -8.12 -15.10
CA PHE A 115 -12.32 -7.62 -16.40
C PHE A 115 -11.23 -7.47 -17.47
N SER A 116 -9.95 -7.52 -17.10
CA SER A 116 -8.83 -7.30 -18.04
C SER A 116 -7.75 -8.37 -17.99
N SER A 117 -8.02 -9.50 -17.31
CA SER A 117 -7.07 -10.62 -17.16
C SER A 117 -5.69 -10.20 -16.62
N ALA A 118 -5.64 -9.14 -15.82
CA ALA A 118 -4.40 -8.69 -15.19
C ALA A 118 -3.80 -9.78 -14.29
N ALA A 119 -2.50 -9.69 -14.03
CA ALA A 119 -1.77 -10.63 -13.19
C ALA A 119 -2.47 -10.80 -11.82
N GLN A 120 -2.95 -12.00 -11.52
CA GLN A 120 -3.71 -12.26 -10.29
C GLN A 120 -2.88 -12.07 -9.02
N ILE A 121 -1.55 -12.13 -9.12
CA ILE A 121 -0.64 -11.79 -8.01
C ILE A 121 -0.85 -10.35 -7.48
N LEU A 122 -1.30 -9.41 -8.34
CA LEU A 122 -1.63 -8.05 -7.92
C LEU A 122 -2.80 -8.03 -6.94
N LEU A 123 -3.75 -8.96 -7.05
CA LEU A 123 -4.85 -9.08 -6.11
C LEU A 123 -4.36 -9.52 -4.73
N LEU A 124 -3.36 -10.40 -4.66
CA LEU A 124 -2.76 -10.83 -3.39
C LEU A 124 -2.11 -9.64 -2.66
N PHE A 125 -1.35 -8.82 -3.38
CA PHE A 125 -0.81 -7.57 -2.82
C PHE A 125 -1.92 -6.60 -2.41
N GLY A 126 -2.96 -6.48 -3.25
CA GLY A 126 -4.15 -5.69 -2.92
C GLY A 126 -4.87 -6.15 -1.66
N ILE A 127 -4.94 -7.46 -1.39
CA ILE A 127 -5.56 -8.00 -0.16
C ILE A 127 -4.73 -7.60 1.06
N ILE A 128 -3.40 -7.67 0.98
CA ILE A 128 -2.52 -7.23 2.06
C ILE A 128 -2.74 -5.73 2.34
N ASP A 129 -2.79 -4.91 1.28
CA ASP A 129 -3.06 -3.48 1.42
C ASP A 129 -4.47 -3.20 1.97
N LEU A 130 -5.47 -3.97 1.56
CA LEU A 130 -6.83 -3.88 2.09
C LEU A 130 -6.86 -4.16 3.59
N ILE A 131 -6.17 -5.21 4.05
CA ILE A 131 -6.08 -5.54 5.49
C ILE A 131 -5.47 -4.38 6.27
N ILE A 132 -4.38 -3.78 5.76
CA ILE A 132 -3.76 -2.60 6.38
C ILE A 132 -4.76 -1.43 6.43
N GLY A 133 -5.47 -1.16 5.33
CA GLY A 133 -6.49 -0.11 5.26
C GLY A 133 -7.63 -0.33 6.25
N ILE A 134 -8.13 -1.55 6.39
CA ILE A 134 -9.17 -1.91 7.37
C ILE A 134 -8.66 -1.70 8.79
N ILE A 135 -7.42 -2.09 9.10
CA ILE A 135 -6.81 -1.87 10.41
C ILE A 135 -6.76 -0.38 10.72
N TYR A 136 -6.35 0.45 9.77
CA TYR A 136 -6.33 1.90 9.94
C TYR A 136 -7.71 2.46 10.25
N MET A 137 -8.72 2.06 9.47
CA MET A 137 -10.10 2.47 9.72
C MET A 137 -10.54 2.06 11.12
N TYR A 138 -10.38 0.79 11.48
CA TYR A 138 -10.76 0.26 12.78
C TYR A 138 -10.14 1.07 13.94
N TYR A 139 -8.83 1.32 13.90
CA TYR A 139 -8.16 2.09 14.96
C TYR A 139 -8.63 3.54 15.00
N ILE A 140 -8.88 4.16 13.86
CA ILE A 140 -9.37 5.55 13.82
C ILE A 140 -10.78 5.64 14.41
N PHE A 141 -11.70 4.73 14.04
CA PHE A 141 -13.05 4.69 14.58
C PHE A 141 -13.10 4.26 16.05
N THR A 142 -12.12 3.51 16.54
CA THR A 142 -12.08 3.01 17.93
C THR A 142 -11.35 3.96 18.88
N ILE A 143 -10.28 4.63 18.42
CA ILE A 143 -9.51 5.58 19.23
C ILE A 143 -10.16 6.96 19.21
N LYS A 144 -10.74 7.37 18.08
CA LYS A 144 -11.61 8.55 18.02
C LYS A 144 -13.05 8.07 18.06
N ASP A 145 -13.70 8.10 19.22
CA ASP A 145 -15.17 8.17 19.29
C ASP A 145 -15.61 9.34 18.40
N LEU A 146 -15.96 9.07 17.14
CA LEU A 146 -16.07 10.07 16.08
C LEU A 146 -16.98 11.23 16.48
N LYS A 147 -16.38 12.32 16.96
CA LYS A 147 -16.79 13.68 16.61
C LYS A 147 -16.04 14.05 15.33
N ILE A 148 -16.49 13.52 14.20
CA ILE A 148 -16.31 14.23 12.94
C ILE A 148 -17.35 15.33 12.96
N THR A 149 -16.98 16.46 13.54
CA THR A 149 -17.67 17.75 13.41
C THR A 149 -16.81 18.66 12.57
#